data_AF-A0A2Z2KJE2-F1
#
_entry.id   AF-A0A2Z2KJE2-F1
#
_cell.length_a   1.000
_cell.length_b   1.000
_cell.length_c   1.000
_cell.angle_alpha   90.00
_cell.angle_beta   90.00
_cell.angle_gamma   90.00
#
_symmetry.space_group_name_H-M   'P 1'
#
loop_
_entity.id
_entity.type
_entity.pdbx_description
1 polymer ?
#
loop_
_entity_poly.entity_id
_entity_poly.type
_entity_poly.pdbx_seq_one_letter_code
_entity_poly.pdbx_strand_id
1 'polypeptide(L)' 'MKHTAWLALDDVAIHSLLLDIARLHVKFALEHSDKNTLPSRKEVIRAEIQRLRMERDRILERKA' A
#
# COMPACT_ATOMS: atom_id res chain seq x y z
N MET A 1 -8.27 -29.62 11.40
CA MET A 1 -9.16 -28.46 11.12
C MET A 1 -8.70 -27.12 11.71
N LYS A 2 -7.78 -27.05 12.68
CA LYS A 2 -7.33 -25.74 13.23
C LYS A 2 -6.39 -24.96 12.28
N HIS A 3 -5.48 -25.64 11.60
CA HIS A 3 -4.47 -25.01 10.73
C HIS A 3 -5.05 -24.24 9.52
N THR A 4 -6.12 -24.77 8.92
CA THR A 4 -6.77 -24.16 7.75
C THR A 4 -7.48 -22.84 8.08
N ALA A 5 -8.03 -22.72 9.29
CA ALA A 5 -8.66 -21.49 9.74
C ALA A 5 -7.64 -20.38 10.02
N TRP A 6 -6.46 -20.73 10.56
CA TRP A 6 -5.37 -19.78 10.79
C TRP A 6 -4.81 -19.21 9.48
N LEU A 7 -4.53 -20.06 8.48
CA LEU A 7 -4.08 -19.61 7.16
C LEU A 7 -5.11 -18.68 6.48
N ALA A 8 -6.40 -18.98 6.61
CA ALA A 8 -7.46 -18.13 6.06
C ALA A 8 -7.54 -16.75 6.75
N LEU A 9 -7.32 -16.68 8.06
CA LEU A 9 -7.25 -15.41 8.80
C LEU A 9 -6.03 -14.57 8.39
N ASP A 10 -4.88 -15.21 8.20
CA ASP A 10 -3.66 -14.55 7.74
C ASP A 10 -3.85 -13.98 6.31
N ASP A 11 -4.49 -14.75 5.42
CA ASP A 11 -4.81 -14.28 4.07
C ASP A 11 -5.75 -13.08 4.06
N VAL A 12 -6.76 -13.06 4.92
CA VAL A 12 -7.68 -11.92 5.06
C VAL A 12 -6.96 -10.69 5.60
N ALA A 13 -6.08 -10.86 6.60
CA ALA A 13 -5.28 -9.76 7.16
C ALA A 13 -4.31 -9.18 6.12
N ILE A 14 -3.61 -10.04 5.38
CA ILE A 14 -2.72 -9.65 4.28
C ILE A 14 -3.50 -8.91 3.20
N HIS A 15 -4.67 -9.42 2.81
CA HIS A 15 -5.52 -8.77 1.80
C HIS A 15 -5.95 -7.37 2.24
N SER A 16 -6.39 -7.22 3.49
CA SER A 16 -6.79 -5.92 4.04
C SER A 16 -5.63 -4.92 4.01
N LEU A 17 -4.43 -5.34 4.41
CA LEU A 17 -3.26 -4.48 4.41
C LEU A 17 -2.85 -4.03 3.00
N LEU A 18 -2.88 -4.94 2.03
CA LEU A 18 -2.60 -4.62 0.62
C LEU A 18 -3.64 -3.65 0.05
N LEU A 19 -4.91 -3.82 0.42
CA LEU A 19 -5.99 -2.92 0.00
C LEU A 19 -5.81 -1.50 0.55
N ASP A 20 -5.40 -1.37 1.82
CA ASP A 20 -5.16 -0.06 2.43
C ASP A 20 -3.94 0.64 1.81
N ILE A 21 -2.88 -0.10 1.49
CA ILE A 21 -1.74 0.42 0.72
C ILE A 21 -2.19 0.92 -0.65
N ALA A 22 -3.01 0.16 -1.36
CA ALA A 22 -3.52 0.54 -2.67
C ALA A 22 -4.36 1.82 -2.60
N ARG A 23 -5.26 1.93 -1.62
CA ARG A 23 -6.07 3.14 -1.39
C ARG A 23 -5.21 4.38 -1.14
N LEU A 24 -4.21 4.26 -0.27
CA LEU A 24 -3.28 5.36 0.01
C LEU A 24 -2.45 5.74 -1.21
N HIS A 25 -1.96 4.76 -1.97
CA HIS A 25 -1.21 5.00 -3.19
C HIS A 25 -2.06 5.77 -4.22
N VAL A 26 -3.32 5.37 -4.43
CA VAL A 26 -4.24 6.08 -5.33
C VAL A 26 -4.51 7.49 -4.86
N LYS A 27 -4.80 7.69 -3.56
CA LYS A 27 -5.01 9.03 -2.98
C LYS A 27 -3.84 9.96 -3.29
N PHE A 28 -2.62 9.50 -3.05
CA PHE A 28 -1.42 10.28 -3.31
C PHE A 28 -1.15 10.49 -4.80
N ALA A 29 -1.39 9.48 -5.64
CA ALA A 29 -1.25 9.63 -7.08
C ALA A 29 -2.20 10.69 -7.64
N LEU A 30 -3.45 10.73 -7.17
CA LEU A 30 -4.42 11.76 -7.52
C LEU A 30 -3.94 13.14 -7.07
N GLU A 31 -3.51 13.28 -5.82
CA GLU A 31 -2.97 14.55 -5.29
C GLU A 31 -1.73 15.03 -6.08
N HIS A 32 -0.82 14.13 -6.45
CA HIS A 32 0.37 14.47 -7.24
C HIS A 32 0.00 14.94 -8.66
N SER A 33 -1.02 14.33 -9.26
CA SER A 33 -1.51 14.68 -10.59
C SER A 33 -2.26 16.01 -10.63
N ASP A 34 -2.74 16.50 -9.48
CA ASP A 34 -3.39 17.81 -9.41
C ASP A 34 -2.40 18.93 -9.77
N LYS A 35 -2.88 19.84 -10.63
CA LYS A 35 -2.14 21.03 -11.09
C LYS A 35 -1.91 22.04 -9.98
N ASN A 36 -2.76 22.05 -8.95
CA ASN A 36 -2.69 22.99 -7.82
C ASN A 36 -1.78 22.49 -6.70
N THR A 37 -1.37 21.21 -6.73
CA THR A 37 -0.46 20.67 -5.74
C THR A 37 0.91 21.33 -5.88
N LEU A 38 1.38 21.92 -4.78
CA LEU A 38 2.67 22.60 -4.72
C LEU A 38 3.83 21.65 -5.09
N PRO A 39 4.87 22.14 -5.80
CA PRO A 39 6.02 21.30 -6.16
C PRO A 39 6.69 20.61 -4.97
N SER A 40 6.85 21.32 -3.85
CA SER A 40 7.38 20.74 -2.60
C SER A 40 6.51 19.59 -2.08
N ARG A 41 5.18 19.71 -2.21
CA ARG A 41 4.25 18.63 -1.82
C ARG A 41 4.35 17.44 -2.78
N LYS A 42 4.57 17.66 -4.08
CA LYS A 42 4.77 16.57 -5.05
C LYS A 42 6.01 15.73 -4.73
N GLU A 43 7.10 16.35 -4.28
CA GLU A 43 8.30 15.63 -3.86
C GLU A 43 8.04 14.76 -2.62
N VAL A 44 7.33 15.29 -1.62
CA VAL A 44 6.88 14.51 -0.45
C VAL A 44 5.99 13.35 -0.90
N ILE A 45 5.01 13.60 -1.77
CA ILE A 45 4.14 12.54 -2.28
C ILE A 45 4.94 11.45 -3.01
N ARG A 46 5.97 11.80 -3.79
CA ARG A 46 6.82 10.83 -4.48
C ARG A 46 7.52 9.90 -3.49
N ALA A 47 8.07 10.45 -2.42
CA ALA A 47 8.67 9.65 -1.34
C ALA A 47 7.65 8.71 -0.69
N GLU A 48 6.44 9.20 -0.44
CA GLU A 48 5.37 8.44 0.20
C GLU A 48 4.88 7.29 -0.68
N ILE A 49 4.71 7.54 -1.97
CA ILE A 49 4.39 6.51 -2.97
C ILE A 49 5.48 5.45 -3.03
N GLN A 50 6.76 5.85 -3.00
CA GLN A 50 7.87 4.90 -3.02
C GLN A 50 7.88 4.04 -1.75
N ARG A 51 7.65 4.63 -0.58
CA ARG A 51 7.53 3.91 0.68
C ARG A 51 6.39 2.89 0.65
N LEU A 52 5.23 3.26 0.12
CA LEU A 52 4.07 2.37 -0.03
C LEU A 52 4.37 1.18 -0.95
N ARG A 53 5.11 1.39 -2.04
CA ARG A 53 5.56 0.31 -2.93
C ARG A 53 6.50 -0.66 -2.22
N MET A 54 7.47 -0.15 -1.48
CA MET A 54 8.38 -0.98 -0.68
C MET A 54 7.62 -1.80 0.37
N GLU A 55 6.61 -1.22 1.02
CA GLU A 55 5.80 -1.95 2.00
C GLU A 55 4.97 -3.04 1.36
N ARG A 56 4.34 -2.75 0.20
CA ARG A 56 3.65 -3.78 -0.60
C ARG A 56 4.59 -4.93 -0.95
N ASP A 57 5.78 -4.62 -1.46
CA ASP A 57 6.72 -5.63 -1.93
C ASP A 57 7.17 -6.54 -0.78
N ARG A 58 7.44 -5.98 0.40
CA ARG A 58 7.71 -6.75 1.62
C ARG A 58 6.57 -7.68 2.03
N ILE A 59 5.32 -7.24 1.90
CA ILE A 59 4.15 -8.07 2.24
C ILE A 59 4.02 -9.23 1.24
N LEU A 60 4.22 -8.95 -0.05
CA LEU A 60 4.15 -9.96 -1.11
C LEU A 60 5.29 -10.98 -1.00
N GLU A 61 6.50 -10.54 -0.64
CA GLU A 61 7.66 -11.41 -0.37
C GLU A 61 7.42 -12.34 0.82
N ARG A 62 6.72 -11.89 1.88
CA ARG A 62 6.36 -12.76 3.02
C ARG A 62 5.36 -13.85 2.67
N LYS A 63 4.63 -13.71 1.57
CA LYS A 63 3.63 -14.68 1.09
C LYS A 63 4.22 -15.68 0.09
N ALA A 64 5.35 -15.34 -0.55
CA ALA A 64 6.05 -16.20 -1.52
C ALA A 64 6.81 -17.33 -0.82
#